data_AF-G0V6U0-F1
#
_entry.id   AF-G0V6U0-F1
#
_cell.length_a   1.000
_cell.length_b   1.000
_cell.length_c   1.000
_cell.angle_alpha   90.00
_cell.angle_beta   90.00
_cell.angle_gamma   90.00
#
_symmetry.space_group_name_H-M   'P 1'
#
loop_
_entity.id
_entity.type
_entity.pdbx_description
1 polymer ?
#
loop_
_entity_poly.entity_id
_entity_poly.type
_entity_poly.pdbx_seq_one_letter_code
_entity_poly.pdbx_strand_id
1 'polypeptide(L)'
;MPSVTIDSLQIQQLFQSPARQTSIRTPLGTAMLEIQGDLQIEANPQEENATVRFGQLQIQDKQATLFIGTKQRLLGQLVALDPPLGLMKFDKETQKVQLMDFIEWKVLFKDRPLPIM
;
A
#
# COMPACT_ATOMS: atom_id res chain seq x y z
N MET A 1 2.96 -32.20 7.74
CA MET A 1 2.68 -30.76 7.64
C MET A 1 2.26 -30.50 6.19
N PRO A 2 1.11 -29.86 5.93
CA PRO A 2 0.73 -29.52 4.57
C PRO A 2 1.74 -28.51 3.99
N SER A 3 2.00 -28.61 2.68
CA SER A 3 2.90 -27.71 1.96
C SER A 3 2.32 -27.40 0.59
N VAL A 4 2.56 -26.18 0.09
CA VAL A 4 2.07 -25.71 -1.21
C VAL A 4 3.14 -24.86 -1.88
N THR A 5 3.22 -24.94 -3.21
CA THR A 5 4.14 -24.12 -4.00
C THR A 5 3.55 -22.73 -4.23
N ILE A 6 4.40 -21.70 -4.16
CA ILE A 6 4.00 -20.32 -4.44
C ILE A 6 3.97 -20.12 -5.96
N ASP A 7 2.81 -19.73 -6.49
CA ASP A 7 2.67 -19.34 -7.90
C ASP A 7 3.18 -17.89 -8.10
N SER A 8 4.09 -17.73 -9.06
CA SER A 8 4.72 -16.45 -9.41
C SER A 8 4.67 -16.14 -10.91
N LEU A 9 3.99 -16.96 -11.71
CA LEU A 9 4.02 -16.88 -13.17
C LEU A 9 3.44 -15.55 -13.69
N GLN A 10 2.32 -15.11 -13.11
CA GLN A 10 1.68 -13.84 -13.49
C GLN A 10 2.62 -12.65 -13.31
N ILE A 11 3.38 -12.66 -12.23
CA ILE A 11 4.30 -11.58 -11.89
C ILE A 11 5.52 -11.57 -12.80
N GLN A 12 6.10 -12.73 -13.09
CA GLN A 12 7.29 -12.82 -13.94
C GLN A 12 7.03 -12.22 -15.33
N GLN A 13 5.83 -12.38 -15.87
CA GLN A 13 5.43 -11.79 -17.15
C GLN A 13 5.30 -10.26 -17.06
N LEU A 14 4.86 -9.73 -15.92
CA LEU A 14 4.68 -8.29 -15.73
C LEU A 14 6.01 -7.56 -15.49
N PHE A 15 6.96 -8.18 -14.79
CA PHE A 15 8.32 -7.63 -14.59
C PHE A 15 9.24 -7.75 -15.82
N GLN A 16 8.84 -8.50 -16.85
CA GLN A 16 9.55 -8.51 -18.15
C GLN A 16 9.30 -7.21 -18.95
N SER A 17 8.34 -6.38 -18.54
CA SER A 17 8.12 -5.06 -19.14
C SER A 17 9.22 -4.08 -18.70
N PRO A 18 9.93 -3.41 -19.63
CA PRO A 18 11.09 -2.55 -19.32
C PRO A 18 10.73 -1.22 -18.65
N ALA A 19 9.46 -1.02 -18.26
CA ALA A 19 9.02 0.20 -17.59
C ALA A 19 9.59 0.23 -16.17
N ARG A 20 10.67 0.99 -15.98
CA ARG A 20 11.21 1.29 -14.65
C ARG A 20 10.15 2.00 -13.82
N GLN A 21 10.05 1.62 -12.55
CA GLN A 21 9.21 2.31 -11.59
C GLN A 21 9.62 3.80 -11.49
N THR A 22 8.73 4.69 -11.93
CA THR A 22 8.95 6.16 -11.92
C THR A 22 8.23 6.87 -10.77
N SER A 23 7.44 6.13 -9.99
CA SER A 23 6.61 6.69 -8.92
C SER A 23 6.62 5.79 -7.68
N ILE A 24 5.93 6.21 -6.63
CA ILE A 24 5.75 5.41 -5.41
C ILE A 24 4.94 4.13 -5.63
N ARG A 25 4.18 4.06 -6.73
CA ARG A 25 3.44 2.86 -7.09
C ARG A 25 4.39 1.87 -7.73
N THR A 26 4.27 0.60 -7.36
CA THR A 26 4.90 -0.51 -8.07
C THR A 26 4.45 -0.47 -9.54
N PRO A 27 5.18 -1.14 -10.46
CA PRO A 27 4.72 -1.28 -11.84
C PRO A 27 3.31 -1.88 -11.96
N LEU A 28 2.84 -2.61 -10.94
CA LEU A 28 1.50 -3.19 -10.84
C LEU A 28 0.44 -2.24 -10.27
N GLY A 29 0.81 -1.01 -9.93
CA GLY A 29 -0.09 0.02 -9.41
C GLY A 29 -0.34 -0.03 -7.90
N THR A 30 0.32 -0.94 -7.17
CA THR A 30 0.23 -1.06 -5.71
C THR A 30 1.09 -0.01 -5.03
N ALA A 31 0.68 0.48 -3.87
CA ALA A 31 1.53 1.29 -3.00
C ALA A 31 1.29 0.93 -1.54
N MET A 32 2.32 1.04 -0.70
CA MET A 32 2.23 0.81 0.73
C MET A 32 2.19 2.13 1.49
N LEU A 33 1.16 2.30 2.31
CA LEU A 33 0.95 3.43 3.22
C LEU A 33 1.01 2.91 4.65
N GLU A 34 1.85 3.51 5.49
CA GLU A 34 1.98 3.17 6.90
C GLU A 34 1.77 4.40 7.78
N ILE A 35 0.84 4.31 8.72
CA ILE A 35 0.51 5.36 9.68
C ILE A 35 0.78 4.81 11.07
N GLN A 36 1.58 5.53 11.87
CA GLN A 36 1.80 5.20 13.27
C GLN A 36 0.60 5.69 14.10
N GLY A 37 -0.42 4.84 14.19
CA GLY A 37 -1.67 5.11 14.90
C GLY A 37 -2.84 4.39 14.23
N ASP A 38 -4.04 4.72 14.68
CA ASP A 38 -5.26 4.09 14.17
C ASP A 38 -5.98 5.00 13.17
N LEU A 39 -6.35 4.43 12.02
CA LEU A 39 -7.18 5.11 11.03
C LEU A 39 -8.65 4.88 11.36
N GLN A 40 -9.31 5.89 11.93
CA GLN A 40 -10.74 5.86 12.20
C GLN A 40 -11.53 6.19 10.94
N ILE A 41 -12.29 5.23 10.42
CA ILE A 41 -13.17 5.38 9.26
C ILE A 41 -14.59 5.02 9.68
N GLU A 42 -15.52 5.93 9.46
CA GLU A 42 -16.95 5.63 9.56
C GLU A 42 -17.42 5.00 8.24
N ALA A 43 -17.29 3.68 8.13
CA ALA A 43 -17.83 2.92 7.01
C ALA A 43 -19.27 2.51 7.31
N ASN A 44 -20.19 2.68 6.35
CA ASN A 44 -21.54 2.15 6.45
C ASN A 44 -21.49 0.63 6.16
N PRO A 45 -21.75 -0.24 7.14
CA PRO A 45 -21.59 -1.69 6.97
C PRO A 45 -22.62 -2.33 6.02
N GLN A 46 -23.63 -1.58 5.57
CA GLN A 46 -24.71 -2.09 4.72
C GLN A 46 -24.36 -2.12 3.21
N GLU A 47 -23.27 -1.48 2.79
CA GLU A 47 -22.85 -1.45 1.38
C GLU A 47 -21.63 -2.35 1.16
N GLU A 48 -21.86 -3.54 0.58
CA GLU A 48 -20.78 -4.37 0.06
C GLU A 48 -20.02 -3.59 -1.04
N ASN A 49 -18.73 -3.30 -0.79
CA ASN A 49 -17.81 -2.52 -1.63
C ASN A 49 -17.96 -0.99 -1.60
N ALA A 50 -18.57 -0.41 -0.56
CA ALA A 50 -18.50 1.05 -0.39
C ALA A 50 -17.05 1.53 -0.25
N THR A 51 -16.58 2.28 -1.25
CA THR A 51 -15.27 2.94 -1.19
C THR A 51 -15.44 4.29 -0.49
N VAL A 52 -14.81 4.46 0.67
CA VAL A 52 -14.83 5.73 1.41
C VAL A 52 -13.58 6.55 1.09
N ARG A 53 -13.79 7.76 0.57
CA ARG A 53 -12.70 8.74 0.42
C ARG A 53 -12.35 9.33 1.79
N PHE A 54 -11.34 8.77 2.46
CA PHE A 54 -10.90 9.24 3.78
C PHE A 54 -9.87 10.37 3.74
N GLY A 55 -9.20 10.59 2.60
CA GLY A 55 -8.11 11.57 2.54
C GLY A 55 -7.52 11.83 1.16
N GLN A 56 -6.42 12.58 1.16
CA GLN A 56 -5.61 12.90 -0.02
C GLN A 56 -4.13 12.80 0.32
N LEU A 57 -3.40 11.99 -0.45
CA LEU A 57 -1.95 11.86 -0.37
C LEU A 57 -1.29 12.75 -1.41
N GLN A 58 -0.38 13.61 -0.96
CA GLN A 58 0.50 14.42 -1.80
C GLN A 58 1.94 13.97 -1.58
N ILE A 59 2.70 13.85 -2.67
CA ILE A 59 4.09 13.43 -2.63
C ILE A 59 4.90 14.41 -3.45
N GLN A 60 5.95 14.95 -2.83
CA GLN A 60 6.89 15.86 -3.44
C GLN A 60 8.29 15.36 -3.11
N ASP A 61 8.99 14.86 -4.13
CA ASP A 61 10.27 14.18 -4.00
C ASP A 61 10.22 13.00 -3.01
N LYS A 62 10.83 13.16 -1.82
CA LYS A 62 10.84 12.17 -0.73
C LYS A 62 9.91 12.54 0.42
N GLN A 63 9.26 13.70 0.37
CA GLN A 63 8.32 14.14 1.38
C GLN A 63 6.90 13.75 0.99
N ALA A 64 6.11 13.36 1.98
CA ALA A 64 4.71 13.02 1.80
C ALA A 64 3.84 13.81 2.78
N THR A 65 2.71 14.29 2.30
CA THR A 65 1.69 14.93 3.12
C THR A 65 0.39 14.19 2.92
N LEU A 66 -0.18 13.66 4.00
CA LEU A 66 -1.48 13.01 3.99
C LEU A 66 -2.49 13.90 4.70
N PHE A 67 -3.52 14.33 3.97
CA PHE A 67 -4.67 15.01 4.54
C PHE A 67 -5.75 13.98 4.85
N ILE A 68 -6.22 13.91 6.09
CA ILE A 68 -7.31 13.02 6.52
C ILE A 68 -8.52 13.86 6.89
N GLY A 69 -9.64 13.58 6.23
CA GLY A 69 -10.87 14.35 6.34
C GLY A 69 -10.63 15.85 6.06
N THR A 70 -11.16 16.71 6.94
CA THR A 70 -11.07 18.17 6.84
C THR A 70 -10.26 18.81 7.97
N LYS A 71 -9.63 18.01 8.84
CA LYS A 71 -9.01 18.53 10.09
C LYS A 71 -7.58 18.08 10.35
N GLN A 72 -7.12 16.98 9.74
CA GLN A 72 -5.82 16.40 10.06
C GLN A 72 -4.89 16.43 8.85
N ARG A 73 -3.64 16.79 9.10
CA ARG A 73 -2.51 16.74 8.17
C ARG A 73 -1.39 15.95 8.82
N LEU A 74 -0.96 14.86 8.19
CA LEU A 74 0.22 14.11 8.61
C LEU A 74 1.37 14.43 7.66
N LEU A 75 2.52 14.72 8.25
CA LEU A 75 3.77 14.86 7.52
C LEU A 75 4.50 13.51 7.61
N GLY A 76 5.02 13.08 6.47
CA GLY A 76 5.65 11.80 6.32
C GLY A 76 6.71 11.84 5.24
N GLN A 77 7.23 10.67 4.92
CA GLN A 77 8.32 10.54 3.97
C GLN A 77 8.26 9.20 3.25
N LEU A 78 8.89 9.15 2.09
CA LEU A 78 9.11 7.92 1.36
C LEU A 78 10.35 7.20 1.92
N VAL A 79 10.19 5.94 2.26
CA VAL A 79 11.24 5.11 2.88
C VAL A 79 11.42 3.84 2.06
N ALA A 80 12.67 3.52 1.70
CA ALA A 80 13.02 2.26 1.09
C ALA A 80 12.92 1.13 2.11
N LEU A 81 12.37 -0.01 1.70
CA LEU A 81 12.30 -1.22 2.49
C LEU A 81 13.54 -2.06 2.20
N ASP A 82 14.30 -2.34 3.25
CA ASP A 82 15.43 -3.25 3.20
C ASP A 82 15.30 -4.27 4.36
N PRO A 83 14.90 -5.52 4.08
CA PRO A 83 14.64 -6.11 2.76
C PRO A 83 13.26 -5.70 2.16
N PRO A 84 13.07 -5.84 0.83
CA PRO A 84 11.77 -5.69 0.17
C PRO A 84 10.72 -6.69 0.67
N LEU A 85 9.44 -6.32 0.58
CA LEU A 85 8.31 -7.15 1.03
C LEU A 85 7.56 -7.78 -0.14
N GLY A 86 7.25 -9.07 -0.05
CA GLY A 86 6.39 -9.77 -1.01
C GLY A 86 4.93 -9.73 -0.58
N LEU A 87 4.04 -9.25 -1.45
CA LEU A 87 2.60 -9.33 -1.25
C LEU A 87 2.12 -10.71 -1.72
N MET A 88 1.52 -11.50 -0.83
CA MET A 88 1.01 -12.84 -1.16
C MET A 88 -0.48 -12.94 -0.89
N LYS A 89 -1.21 -13.58 -1.80
CA LYS A 89 -2.62 -13.94 -1.64
C LYS A 89 -2.72 -15.42 -1.28
N PHE A 90 -3.36 -15.70 -0.14
CA PHE A 90 -3.67 -17.04 0.31
C PHE A 90 -5.14 -17.34 0.02
N ASP A 91 -5.39 -18.28 -0.89
CA ASP A 91 -6.73 -18.76 -1.20
C ASP A 91 -7.02 -20.00 -0.35
N LYS A 92 -7.96 -19.87 0.60
CA LYS A 92 -8.34 -20.94 1.52
C LYS A 92 -9.17 -22.03 0.85
N GLU A 93 -9.93 -21.71 -0.20
CA GLU A 93 -10.79 -22.67 -0.89
C GLU A 93 -9.95 -23.58 -1.78
N THR A 94 -9.01 -22.99 -2.52
CA THR A 94 -8.13 -23.76 -3.42
C THR A 94 -6.84 -24.23 -2.75
N GLN A 95 -6.58 -23.80 -1.51
CA GLN A 95 -5.32 -24.00 -0.77
C GLN A 95 -4.08 -23.54 -1.54
N LYS A 96 -4.22 -22.53 -2.41
CA LYS A 96 -3.14 -21.99 -3.24
C LYS A 96 -2.57 -20.70 -2.66
N VAL A 97 -1.30 -20.45 -2.96
CA VAL A 97 -0.62 -19.19 -2.63
C VAL A 97 -0.12 -18.56 -3.91
N GLN A 98 -0.48 -17.30 -4.12
CA GLN A 98 -0.05 -16.50 -5.27
C GLN A 98 0.77 -15.32 -4.79
N LEU A 99 1.92 -15.11 -5.40
CA LEU A 99 2.65 -13.86 -5.26
C LEU A 99 1.92 -12.80 -6.10
N MET A 100 1.62 -11.66 -5.49
CA MET A 100 0.84 -10.55 -6.09
C MET A 100 1.70 -9.33 -6.44
N ASP A 101 2.72 -8.99 -5.63
CA ASP A 101 3.62 -7.87 -5.91
C ASP A 101 4.90 -7.93 -5.07
N PHE A 102 5.89 -7.09 -5.42
CA PHE A 102 7.03 -6.74 -4.58
C PHE A 102 7.00 -5.26 -4.20
N ILE A 103 7.05 -4.99 -2.91
CA ILE A 103 7.00 -3.63 -2.35
C ILE A 103 8.39 -3.27 -1.86
N GLU A 104 9.03 -2.34 -2.57
CA GLU A 104 10.38 -1.84 -2.26
C GLU A 104 10.35 -0.51 -1.49
N TRP A 105 9.21 0.21 -1.52
CA TRP A 105 9.07 1.52 -0.91
C TRP A 105 7.75 1.61 -0.15
N LYS A 106 7.76 2.31 0.99
CA LYS A 106 6.55 2.68 1.72
C LYS A 106 6.50 4.18 1.97
N VAL A 107 5.29 4.71 2.07
CA VAL A 107 5.05 6.06 2.58
C VAL A 107 4.79 5.94 4.08
N LEU A 108 5.68 6.51 4.90
CA LEU A 108 5.64 6.41 6.36
C LEU A 108 5.23 7.73 7.00
N PHE A 109 4.19 7.68 7.84
CA PHE A 109 3.73 8.77 8.69
C PHE A 109 3.91 8.37 10.17
N LYS A 110 4.99 8.85 10.79
CA LYS A 110 5.35 8.54 12.19
C LYS A 110 5.04 9.67 13.18
N ASP A 111 4.90 10.88 12.66
CA ASP A 111 4.73 12.09 13.48
C ASP A 111 3.26 12.33 13.81
N ARG A 112 3.00 13.10 14.87
CA ARG A 112 1.64 13.41 15.31
C ARG A 112 0.90 14.23 14.24
N PRO A 113 -0.41 14.01 14.05
CA PRO A 113 -1.21 14.82 13.14
C PRO A 113 -1.18 16.30 13.52
N LEU A 114 -1.00 17.15 12.52
CA LEU A 114 -1.07 18.60 12.61
C LEU A 114 -2.45 19.09 12.14
N PRO A 115 -2.91 20.26 12.60
CA PRO A 115 -4.01 20.96 11.97
C PRO A 115 -3.72 21.28 10.50
N ILE A 116 -4.78 21.46 9.71
CA ILE A 116 -4.69 21.87 8.29
C ILE A 116 -4.41 23.39 8.16
N MET A 117 -4.46 24.13 9.28
CA MET A 117 -4.10 25.56 9.36
C MET A 117 -2.64 25.75 9.79
#